data_AF-A0A916G2P5-F1
#
_entry.id   AF-A0A916G2P5-F1
#
_cell.length_a   1.000
_cell.length_b   1.000
_cell.length_c   1.000
_cell.angle_alpha   90.00
_cell.angle_beta   90.00
_cell.angle_gamma   90.00
#
_symmetry.space_group_name_H-M   'P 1'
#
loop_
_entity.id
_entity.type
_entity.pdbx_description
1 polymer ?
#
loop_
_entity_poly.entity_id
_entity_poly.type
_entity_poly.pdbx_seq_one_letter_code
_entity_poly.pdbx_strand_id
1 'polypeptide(L)'
;MSELVVRRLGRVEYEPTWRAMQDLTETRGADTPDEIWLCEHPPVYTLGQAGKPEHLLRDIGIPVVKIDRGGQITYHGLALNVDMDLAPYAAINPCGYEGMPVTQLRELCGIMDAQSVAARLTAHLQRQLQP
;
A
#
# COMPACT_ATOMS: atom_id res chain seq x y z
N MET A 1 -27.59 -4.31 0.39
CA MET A 1 -26.11 -4.44 0.51
C MET A 1 -25.53 -3.55 -0.57
N SER A 2 -24.65 -2.62 -0.20
CA SER A 2 -24.10 -1.64 -1.14
C SER A 2 -23.12 -2.30 -2.11
N GLU A 3 -23.04 -1.75 -3.33
CA GLU A 3 -22.12 -2.20 -4.37
C GLU A 3 -20.67 -1.86 -3.96
N LEU A 4 -19.75 -2.80 -4.12
CA LEU A 4 -18.31 -2.59 -3.88
C LEU A 4 -17.73 -1.68 -4.97
N VAL A 5 -17.31 -0.48 -4.60
CA VAL A 5 -16.77 0.52 -5.54
C VAL A 5 -15.25 0.35 -5.69
N VAL A 6 -14.77 0.31 -6.94
CA VAL A 6 -13.34 0.30 -7.24
C VAL A 6 -12.89 1.68 -7.71
N ARG A 7 -12.04 2.36 -6.94
CA ARG A 7 -11.42 3.62 -7.31
C ARG A 7 -10.03 3.38 -7.89
N ARG A 8 -9.78 3.86 -9.12
CA ARG A 8 -8.46 3.84 -9.77
C ARG A 8 -7.88 5.24 -9.73
N LEU A 9 -6.99 5.50 -8.77
CA LEU A 9 -6.43 6.83 -8.50
C LEU A 9 -5.18 7.13 -9.34
N GLY A 10 -4.54 6.09 -9.90
CA GLY A 10 -3.26 6.24 -10.59
C GLY A 10 -2.14 6.57 -9.62
N ARG A 11 -1.19 7.42 -10.04
CA ARG A 11 -0.08 7.85 -9.20
C ARG A 11 -0.47 9.09 -8.38
N VAL A 12 -0.44 8.98 -7.06
CA VAL A 12 -0.90 10.01 -6.11
C VAL A 12 0.05 10.13 -4.92
N GLU A 13 0.10 11.31 -4.30
CA GLU A 13 0.91 11.53 -3.08
C GLU A 13 0.38 10.69 -1.91
N TYR A 14 1.28 10.21 -1.06
CA TYR A 14 0.92 9.29 0.02
C TYR A 14 0.06 9.94 1.09
N GLU A 15 0.52 11.05 1.65
CA GLU A 15 -0.14 11.68 2.81
C GLU A 15 -1.57 12.16 2.50
N PRO A 16 -1.85 12.89 1.40
CA PRO A 16 -3.22 13.28 1.07
C PRO A 16 -4.14 12.08 0.84
N THR A 17 -3.62 11.01 0.23
CA THR A 17 -4.39 9.79 -0.03
C THR A 17 -4.74 9.07 1.27
N TRP A 18 -3.77 8.93 2.18
CA TRP A 18 -3.99 8.36 3.50
C TRP A 18 -5.01 9.16 4.32
N ARG A 19 -4.91 10.50 4.31
CA ARG A 19 -5.90 11.38 4.96
C ARG A 19 -7.31 11.19 4.39
N ALA A 20 -7.44 11.12 3.07
CA ALA A 20 -8.73 10.88 2.44
C ALA A 20 -9.33 9.49 2.82
N MET A 21 -8.49 8.47 3.05
CA MET A 21 -8.96 7.17 3.56
C MET A 21 -9.43 7.26 5.02
N GLN A 22 -8.73 8.03 5.87
CA GLN A 22 -9.18 8.31 7.24
C GLN A 22 -10.52 9.05 7.23
N ASP A 23 -10.63 10.12 6.44
CA ASP A 23 -11.85 10.93 6.33
C ASP A 23 -13.04 10.09 5.85
N LEU A 24 -12.86 9.23 4.83
CA LEU A 24 -13.91 8.31 4.38
C LEU A 24 -14.35 7.37 5.51
N THR A 25 -13.39 6.85 6.28
CA THR A 25 -13.67 5.91 7.38
C THR A 25 -14.38 6.60 8.55
N GLU A 26 -14.01 7.84 8.88
CA GLU A 26 -14.61 8.61 9.97
C GLU A 26 -16.03 9.09 9.63
N THR A 27 -16.28 9.37 8.35
CA THR A 27 -17.54 9.96 7.89
C THR A 27 -18.54 8.94 7.31
N ARG A 28 -18.16 7.66 7.20
CA ARG A 28 -19.04 6.62 6.63
C ARG A 28 -20.32 6.42 7.43
N GLY A 29 -21.43 6.24 6.72
CA GLY A 29 -22.74 5.87 7.25
C GLY A 29 -23.24 4.53 6.69
N ALA A 30 -24.48 4.16 7.03
CA ALA A 30 -25.11 2.91 6.59
C ALA A 30 -25.20 2.78 5.06
N ASP A 31 -25.29 3.91 4.35
CA ASP A 31 -25.42 3.98 2.89
C ASP A 31 -24.08 4.18 2.17
N THR A 32 -22.97 4.33 2.90
CA THR A 32 -21.64 4.48 2.29
C THR A 32 -21.19 3.13 1.71
N PRO A 33 -20.91 3.03 0.40
CA PRO A 33 -20.42 1.80 -0.20
C PRO A 33 -19.03 1.44 0.34
N ASP A 34 -18.73 0.15 0.39
CA ASP A 34 -17.36 -0.29 0.60
C ASP A 34 -16.53 0.04 -0.64
N GLU A 35 -15.26 0.41 -0.45
CA GLU A 35 -14.40 0.88 -1.54
C GLU A 35 -13.04 0.17 -1.55
N ILE A 36 -12.53 -0.11 -2.75
CA ILE A 36 -11.14 -0.52 -3.00
C ILE A 36 -10.43 0.61 -3.74
N TRP A 37 -9.37 1.15 -3.14
CA TRP A 37 -8.58 2.22 -3.75
C TRP A 37 -7.29 1.63 -4.33
N LEU A 38 -7.14 1.72 -5.64
CA LEU A 38 -5.96 1.31 -6.39
C LEU A 38 -5.13 2.54 -6.72
N CYS A 39 -3.91 2.57 -6.20
CA CYS A 39 -3.00 3.68 -6.41
C CYS A 39 -1.54 3.21 -6.45
N GLU A 40 -0.71 4.08 -7.01
CA GLU A 40 0.74 4.06 -6.89
C GLU A 40 1.18 5.34 -6.19
N HIS A 41 2.29 5.28 -5.47
CA HIS A 41 2.86 6.46 -4.83
C HIS A 41 4.23 6.79 -5.44
N PRO A 42 4.62 8.08 -5.46
CA PRO A 42 6.03 8.43 -5.49
C PRO A 42 6.81 7.72 -4.37
N PRO A 43 8.14 7.59 -4.49
CA PRO A 43 8.97 6.98 -3.46
C PRO A 43 8.68 7.60 -2.09
N VAL A 44 8.26 6.76 -1.14
CA VAL A 44 7.90 7.15 0.22
C VAL A 44 8.15 5.98 1.14
N TYR A 45 8.78 6.23 2.28
CA TYR A 45 8.80 5.30 3.40
C TYR A 45 7.69 5.67 4.36
N THR A 46 7.10 4.66 4.98
CA THR A 46 6.06 4.87 5.97
C THR A 46 6.42 4.15 7.25
N LEU A 47 6.31 4.84 8.38
CA LEU A 47 6.67 4.34 9.70
C LEU A 47 5.40 4.24 10.55
N GLY A 48 5.00 3.01 10.87
CA GLY A 48 3.84 2.75 11.73
C GLY A 48 4.08 3.10 13.20
N GLN A 49 3.06 2.99 14.06
CA GLN A 49 3.16 3.39 15.48
C GLN A 49 4.19 2.57 16.27
N ALA A 50 4.24 1.25 16.02
CA ALA A 50 5.26 0.37 16.58
C ALA A 50 6.59 0.43 15.81
N GLY A 51 6.64 1.22 14.74
CA GLY A 51 7.81 1.40 13.89
C GLY A 51 8.92 2.15 14.62
N LYS A 52 10.12 1.59 14.55
CA LYS A 52 11.33 2.08 15.17
C LYS A 52 12.18 2.87 14.15
N PRO A 53 12.60 4.12 14.43
CA PRO A 53 13.44 4.90 13.52
C PRO A 53 14.72 4.18 13.09
N GLU A 54 15.23 3.27 13.93
CA GLU A 54 16.42 2.45 13.67
C GLU A 54 16.25 1.50 12.47
N HIS A 55 15.02 1.26 12.01
CA HIS A 55 14.77 0.51 10.77
C HIS A 55 15.05 1.34 9.51
N LEU A 56 15.28 2.65 9.62
CA LEU A 56 15.87 3.45 8.57
C LEU A 56 17.39 3.39 8.72
N LEU A 57 18.05 2.60 7.87
CA LEU A 57 19.48 2.36 7.95
C LEU A 57 20.28 3.52 7.37
N ARG A 58 19.76 4.14 6.31
CA ARG A 58 20.39 5.25 5.59
C ARG A 58 19.33 6.20 5.04
N ASP A 59 19.55 7.50 5.20
CA ASP A 59 18.75 8.51 4.50
C ASP A 59 19.23 8.63 3.05
N ILE A 60 18.33 8.37 2.11
CA ILE A 60 18.57 8.47 0.67
C ILE A 60 17.69 9.53 0.00
N GLY A 61 17.13 10.45 0.79
CA GLY A 61 16.27 11.53 0.31
C GLY A 61 14.82 11.12 0.01
N ILE A 62 14.42 9.90 0.37
CA ILE A 62 13.02 9.46 0.32
C ILE A 62 12.31 9.90 1.60
N PRO A 63 11.17 10.61 1.51
CA PRO A 63 10.44 11.07 2.68
C PRO A 63 9.94 9.91 3.54
N VAL A 64 10.00 10.10 4.86
CA VAL A 64 9.46 9.15 5.85
C VAL A 64 8.20 9.76 6.46
N VAL A 65 7.03 9.17 6.16
CA VAL A 65 5.75 9.59 6.72
C VAL A 65 5.39 8.71 7.92
N LYS A 66 5.22 9.33 9.09
CA LYS A 66 4.70 8.63 10.27
C LYS A 66 3.19 8.50 10.16
N ILE A 67 2.69 7.31 10.43
CA ILE A 67 1.27 6.97 10.27
C ILE A 67 0.78 6.10 11.41
N ASP A 68 -0.53 5.88 11.43
CA ASP A 68 -1.27 5.16 12.46
C ASP A 68 -1.36 3.64 12.24
N ARG A 69 -0.71 3.09 11.19
CA ARG A 69 -0.73 1.63 10.94
C ARG A 69 0.13 0.86 11.94
N GLY A 70 -0.41 -0.23 12.49
CA GLY A 70 0.23 -1.13 13.46
C GLY A 70 0.27 -0.56 14.89
N GLY A 71 0.35 -1.43 15.91
CA GLY A 71 0.43 -1.01 17.32
C GLY A 71 -0.31 -1.96 18.28
N GLN A 72 -1.57 -2.29 17.98
CA GLN A 72 -2.37 -3.28 18.74
C GLN A 72 -3.40 -4.02 17.84
N ILE A 73 -4.32 -3.31 17.18
CA ILE A 73 -5.23 -3.84 16.14
C ILE A 73 -5.27 -2.80 15.01
N THR A 74 -5.01 -3.20 13.77
CA THR A 74 -4.99 -2.29 12.61
C THR A 74 -5.58 -3.01 11.39
N TYR A 75 -6.30 -2.30 10.53
CA TYR A 75 -6.69 -2.81 9.22
C TYR A 75 -5.57 -2.51 8.22
N HIS A 76 -5.10 -3.54 7.54
CA HIS A 76 -3.99 -3.44 6.60
C HIS A 76 -4.49 -3.19 5.17
N GLY A 77 -3.81 -2.28 4.46
CA GLY A 77 -3.82 -2.28 3.00
C GLY A 77 -2.86 -3.33 2.44
N LEU A 78 -2.92 -3.54 1.13
CA LEU A 78 -1.99 -4.40 0.39
C LEU A 78 -1.05 -3.54 -0.44
N ALA A 79 0.25 -3.82 -0.38
CA ALA A 79 1.25 -3.30 -1.31
C ALA A 79 1.86 -4.46 -2.10
N LEU A 80 2.02 -4.30 -3.41
CA LEU A 80 2.50 -5.34 -4.30
C LEU A 80 3.55 -4.77 -5.26
N ASN A 81 4.76 -5.34 -5.23
CA ASN A 81 5.84 -4.93 -6.12
C ASN A 81 5.66 -5.59 -7.49
N VAL A 82 5.53 -4.79 -8.55
CA VAL A 82 5.27 -5.28 -9.92
C VAL A 82 6.53 -5.22 -10.78
N ASP A 83 6.92 -4.01 -11.18
CA ASP A 83 8.11 -3.72 -11.98
C ASP A 83 8.63 -2.34 -11.54
N MET A 84 9.38 -2.32 -10.44
CA MET A 84 9.85 -1.10 -9.78
C MET A 84 11.33 -1.20 -9.42
N ASP A 85 11.93 -0.05 -9.12
CA ASP A 85 13.26 -0.01 -8.51
C ASP A 85 13.19 -0.54 -7.07
N LEU A 86 13.91 -1.64 -6.80
CA LEU A 86 14.02 -2.23 -5.47
C LEU A 86 15.18 -1.67 -4.64
N ALA A 87 16.06 -0.83 -5.21
CA ALA A 87 17.19 -0.23 -4.50
C ALA A 87 16.80 0.48 -3.19
N PRO A 88 15.65 1.16 -3.07
CA PRO A 88 15.18 1.74 -1.81
C PRO A 88 15.04 0.74 -0.66
N TYR A 89 14.81 -0.55 -0.91
CA TYR A 89 14.72 -1.54 0.16
C TYR A 89 16.06 -1.78 0.86
N ALA A 90 17.20 -1.50 0.20
CA ALA A 90 18.53 -1.63 0.80
C ALA A 90 18.89 -0.48 1.78
N ALA A 91 17.99 0.49 1.97
CA ALA A 91 18.15 1.57 2.94
C ALA A 91 17.30 1.37 4.20
N ILE A 92 16.51 0.29 4.28
CA ILE A 92 15.60 0.01 5.38
C ILE A 92 15.66 -1.46 5.81
N ASN A 93 15.19 -1.75 7.02
CA ASN A 93 14.79 -3.09 7.44
C ASN A 93 13.28 -3.25 7.18
N PRO A 94 12.86 -3.83 6.04
CA PRO A 94 11.45 -3.90 5.67
C PRO A 94 10.67 -4.73 6.69
N CYS A 95 9.52 -4.22 7.12
CA CYS A 95 8.69 -4.83 8.18
C CYS A 95 9.45 -5.09 9.50
N GLY A 96 10.61 -4.44 9.70
CA GLY A 96 11.49 -4.63 10.87
C GLY A 96 12.45 -5.82 10.79
N TYR A 97 12.45 -6.58 9.69
CA TYR A 97 13.34 -7.73 9.50
C TYR A 97 14.65 -7.29 8.87
N GLU A 98 15.75 -7.56 9.55
CA GLU A 98 17.10 -7.27 9.05
C GLU A 98 17.47 -8.19 7.89
N GLY A 99 18.00 -7.61 6.82
CA GLY A 99 18.50 -8.35 5.66
C GLY A 99 17.44 -9.16 4.88
N MET A 100 16.15 -8.93 5.13
CA MET A 100 15.08 -9.65 4.44
C MET A 100 15.09 -9.31 2.94
N PRO A 101 15.27 -10.31 2.04
CA PRO A 101 15.22 -10.09 0.61
C PRO A 101 13.80 -9.72 0.19
N VAL A 102 13.70 -8.82 -0.79
CA VAL A 102 12.44 -8.37 -1.41
C VAL A 102 12.49 -8.72 -2.89
N THR A 103 11.34 -9.13 -3.44
CA THR A 103 11.19 -9.45 -4.86
C THR A 103 9.97 -8.73 -5.44
N GLN A 104 9.68 -8.97 -6.71
CA GLN A 104 8.62 -8.35 -7.49
C GLN A 104 8.09 -9.30 -8.56
N LEU A 105 6.87 -9.05 -9.05
CA LEU A 105 6.25 -9.92 -10.05
C LEU A 105 7.06 -10.07 -11.33
N ARG A 106 7.77 -9.01 -11.77
CA ARG A 106 8.64 -9.09 -12.94
C ARG A 106 9.67 -10.20 -12.85
N GLU A 107 10.24 -10.42 -11.67
CA GLU A 107 11.26 -11.45 -11.44
C GLU A 107 10.63 -12.85 -11.33
N LEU A 108 9.45 -12.95 -10.74
CA LEU A 108 8.78 -14.23 -10.49
C LEU A 108 8.00 -14.78 -11.67
N CYS A 109 7.41 -13.90 -12.49
CA CYS A 109 6.43 -14.25 -13.52
C CYS A 109 6.72 -13.64 -14.90
N GLY A 110 7.83 -12.90 -15.06
CA GLY A 110 8.13 -12.12 -16.25
C GLY A 110 7.42 -10.76 -16.27
N ILE A 111 7.65 -9.97 -17.31
CA ILE A 111 7.13 -8.59 -17.38
C ILE A 111 5.59 -8.61 -17.46
N MET A 112 4.96 -8.03 -16.44
CA MET A 112 3.55 -7.66 -16.44
C MET A 112 3.49 -6.17 -16.10
N ASP A 113 2.75 -5.38 -16.88
CA ASP A 113 2.56 -3.98 -16.57
C ASP A 113 1.64 -3.82 -15.33
N ALA A 114 1.82 -2.74 -14.59
CA ALA A 114 1.07 -2.48 -13.36
C ALA A 114 -0.45 -2.43 -13.58
N GLN A 115 -0.92 -2.00 -14.75
CA GLN A 115 -2.36 -1.91 -15.04
C GLN A 115 -2.98 -3.30 -15.20
N SER A 116 -2.32 -4.20 -15.93
CA SER A 116 -2.72 -5.59 -16.08
C SER A 116 -2.76 -6.31 -14.72
N VAL A 117 -1.75 -6.09 -13.87
CA VAL A 117 -1.73 -6.66 -12.51
C VAL A 117 -2.86 -6.09 -11.67
N ALA A 118 -3.06 -4.77 -11.67
CA ALA A 118 -4.15 -4.12 -10.95
C ALA A 118 -5.51 -4.67 -11.39
N ALA A 119 -5.76 -4.81 -12.69
CA ALA A 119 -7.00 -5.39 -13.21
C ALA A 119 -7.24 -6.82 -12.70
N ARG A 120 -6.22 -7.68 -12.73
CA ARG A 120 -6.31 -9.07 -12.25
C ARG A 120 -6.54 -9.14 -10.74
N LEU A 121 -5.79 -8.36 -9.98
CA LEU A 121 -5.89 -8.31 -8.52
C LEU A 121 -7.28 -7.84 -8.09
N THR A 122 -7.78 -6.74 -8.66
CA THR A 122 -9.11 -6.22 -8.33
C THR A 122 -10.21 -7.21 -8.70
N ALA A 123 -10.15 -7.81 -9.89
CA ALA A 123 -11.13 -8.81 -10.28
C ALA A 123 -11.13 -10.02 -9.33
N HIS A 124 -9.95 -10.43 -8.83
CA HIS A 124 -9.84 -11.47 -7.82
C HIS A 124 -10.46 -11.04 -6.48
N LEU A 125 -10.11 -9.85 -5.98
CA LEU A 125 -10.65 -9.32 -4.72
C LEU A 125 -12.18 -9.15 -4.79
N GLN A 126 -12.72 -8.62 -5.89
CA GLN A 126 -14.17 -8.49 -6.07
C GLN A 126 -14.89 -9.84 -5.98
N ARG A 127 -14.32 -10.91 -6.55
CA ARG A 127 -14.91 -12.26 -6.44
C ARG A 127 -14.83 -12.85 -5.03
N GLN A 128 -13.80 -12.51 -4.26
CA GLN A 128 -13.58 -13.05 -2.92
C GLN A 128 -14.31 -12.27 -1.82
N LEU A 129 -14.57 -10.98 -2.06
CA LEU A 129 -15.22 -10.06 -1.12
C LEU A 129 -16.71 -9.88 -1.41
N GLN A 130 -17.22 -10.43 -2.52
CA GLN A 130 -18.66 -10.55 -2.74
C GLN A 130 -19.25 -11.56 -1.74
N PRO A 131 -20.33 -11.22 -1.03
CA PRO A 131 -20.99 -12.10 -0.06
C PRO A 131 -21.65 -13.31 -0.72
#